data_AF-A0A161HKQ3-F1
#
_entry.id   AF-A0A161HKQ3-F1
#
_cell.length_a   1.000
_cell.length_b   1.000
_cell.length_c   1.000
_cell.angle_alpha   90.00
_cell.angle_beta   90.00
_cell.angle_gamma   90.00
#
_symmetry.space_group_name_H-M   'P 1'
#
loop_
_entity.id
_entity.type
_entity.pdbx_description
1 polymer ?
#
loop_
_entity_poly.entity_id
_entity_poly.type
_entity_poly.pdbx_seq_one_letter_code
_entity_poly.pdbx_strand_id
1 'polypeptide(L)'
;MYISNHSPRKIPVGYSAADDLRFRISLAHYLECGDEFTSADFYGVNSYQWCGHQSFTSSGYDSLVADYKDYSLPIFLSEYGCNAVYPRLFQEVLALYTPEMTEVFSGGLVYEFTQEPNNYGLVELDQSGNAYTIGEFDTLKEKFNQVNGFEPRTPQENSRPTICKEEYDNINLEIPIPSSFGVDMIAHGLPVRRGTFVHVTVNATMHRIYNTNGEEMTNKEIKILQPLTLQNPDRTPNAGMFDASNSINNTTHPGIEYATVSDGVAQPTLPSNIARRVEERKHLDQHKKLNGGFAESSASVYPSSKASKVTESTNSGGKKQSLTLLASAIACGFVGIVYGML
;
A
#
# COMPACT_ATOMS: atom_id res chain seq x y z
N MET A 1 -13.43 10.06 15.49
CA MET A 1 -14.68 10.80 15.80
C MET A 1 -15.43 11.41 14.60
N TYR A 2 -14.82 11.85 13.48
CA TYR A 2 -15.62 12.37 12.34
C TYR A 2 -16.45 11.28 11.63
N ILE A 3 -15.81 10.16 11.27
CA ILE A 3 -16.46 9.05 10.55
C ILE A 3 -17.62 8.47 11.39
N SER A 4 -17.43 8.29 12.69
CA SER A 4 -18.48 7.81 13.60
C SER A 4 -19.70 8.72 13.64
N ASN A 5 -19.54 10.04 13.48
CA ASN A 5 -20.63 11.01 13.54
C ASN A 5 -21.32 11.19 12.17
N HIS A 6 -20.58 11.06 11.07
CA HIS A 6 -21.02 11.54 9.75
C HIS A 6 -21.08 10.47 8.66
N SER A 7 -20.67 9.23 8.93
CA SER A 7 -20.70 8.12 7.98
C SER A 7 -21.62 7.00 8.47
N PRO A 8 -22.50 6.44 7.61
CA PRO A 8 -23.30 5.26 7.96
C PRO A 8 -22.44 3.99 8.07
N ARG A 9 -21.27 3.96 7.42
CA ARG A 9 -20.31 2.86 7.51
C ARG A 9 -19.22 3.24 8.51
N LYS A 10 -18.95 2.36 9.48
CA LYS A 10 -17.72 2.43 10.28
C LYS A 10 -16.56 2.01 9.40
N ILE A 11 -15.72 2.98 9.03
CA ILE A 11 -14.52 2.75 8.21
C ILE A 11 -13.34 2.83 9.17
N PRO A 12 -12.50 1.78 9.25
CA PRO A 12 -11.35 1.81 10.14
C PRO A 12 -10.34 2.86 9.67
N VAL A 13 -9.68 3.52 10.62
CA VAL A 13 -8.63 4.52 10.39
C VAL A 13 -7.34 3.99 11.00
N GLY A 14 -6.39 3.63 10.15
CA GLY A 14 -5.07 3.15 10.55
C GLY A 14 -3.96 4.16 10.28
N TYR A 15 -2.73 3.71 10.51
CA TYR A 15 -1.51 4.47 10.24
C TYR A 15 -0.54 3.64 9.40
N SER A 16 0.18 4.27 8.47
CA SER A 16 1.20 3.64 7.63
C SER A 16 2.56 4.24 7.95
N ALA A 17 3.54 3.40 8.27
CA ALA A 17 4.85 3.84 8.74
C ALA A 17 5.99 3.24 7.93
N ALA A 18 7.10 3.97 7.81
CA ALA A 18 8.35 3.42 7.31
C ALA A 18 8.96 2.44 8.33
N ASP A 19 9.62 1.40 7.83
CA ASP A 19 10.33 0.40 8.63
C ASP A 19 11.70 0.92 9.14
N ASP A 20 11.68 2.03 9.90
CA ASP A 20 12.87 2.60 10.54
C ASP A 20 13.09 1.96 11.91
N LEU A 21 14.21 1.25 12.09
CA LEU A 21 14.56 0.53 13.32
C LEU A 21 14.53 1.40 14.59
N ARG A 22 14.68 2.72 14.46
CA ARG A 22 14.66 3.64 15.62
C ARG A 22 13.24 3.90 16.13
N PHE A 23 12.23 3.77 15.27
CA PHE A 23 10.86 4.19 15.57
C PHE A 23 9.83 3.08 15.42
N ARG A 24 10.11 2.03 14.63
CA ARG A 24 9.07 1.10 14.16
C ARG A 24 8.26 0.43 15.28
N ILE A 25 8.91 0.12 16.41
CA ILE A 25 8.27 -0.54 17.56
C ILE A 25 7.64 0.47 18.50
N SER A 26 8.37 1.54 18.84
CA SER A 26 7.84 2.57 19.72
C SER A 26 6.61 3.26 19.13
N LEU A 27 6.62 3.54 17.83
CA LEU A 27 5.52 4.20 17.12
C LEU A 27 4.29 3.29 17.00
N ALA A 28 4.50 2.01 16.69
CA ALA A 28 3.40 1.05 16.65
C ALA A 28 2.72 0.93 18.01
N HIS A 29 3.47 0.69 19.09
CA HIS A 29 2.89 0.59 20.44
C HIS A 29 2.23 1.88 20.92
N TYR A 30 2.79 3.04 20.56
CA TYR A 30 2.16 4.33 20.83
C TYR A 30 0.79 4.47 20.15
N LEU A 31 0.67 4.02 18.89
CA LEU A 31 -0.58 4.09 18.12
C LEU A 31 -1.56 2.97 18.44
N GLU A 32 -1.13 1.94 19.15
CA GLU A 32 -1.95 0.84 19.65
C GLU A 32 -2.62 1.16 20.99
N CYS A 33 -1.97 1.91 21.87
CA CYS A 33 -2.49 2.16 23.21
C CYS A 33 -3.65 3.17 23.22
N GLY A 34 -4.36 3.27 24.34
CA GLY A 34 -5.39 4.29 24.59
C GLY A 34 -6.82 3.78 24.47
N ASP A 35 -7.77 4.69 24.23
CA ASP A 35 -9.18 4.36 24.01
C ASP A 35 -9.53 4.18 22.52
N GLU A 36 -10.74 3.71 22.21
CA GLU A 36 -11.22 3.53 20.83
C GLU A 36 -11.19 4.81 19.96
N PHE A 37 -11.01 5.99 20.56
CA PHE A 37 -10.98 7.26 19.83
C PHE A 37 -9.56 7.75 19.54
N THR A 38 -8.56 7.20 20.21
CA THR A 38 -7.17 7.69 20.20
C THR A 38 -6.18 6.73 19.57
N SER A 39 -6.46 5.42 19.47
CA SER A 39 -5.60 4.52 18.67
C SER A 39 -5.94 4.52 17.19
N ALA A 40 -5.01 3.92 16.45
CA ALA A 40 -5.29 3.32 15.16
C ALA A 40 -6.25 2.11 15.28
N ASP A 41 -6.95 1.82 14.19
CA ASP A 41 -7.73 0.59 14.00
C ASP A 41 -6.88 -0.53 13.35
N PHE A 42 -5.79 -0.16 12.66
CA PHE A 42 -4.82 -1.08 12.04
C PHE A 42 -3.49 -0.35 11.79
N TYR A 43 -2.42 -1.11 11.52
CA TYR A 43 -1.09 -0.58 11.25
C TYR A 43 -0.52 -1.12 9.95
N GLY A 44 0.06 -0.25 9.14
CA GLY A 44 0.77 -0.58 7.91
C GLY A 44 2.26 -0.36 8.07
N VAL A 45 3.06 -1.36 7.69
CA VAL A 45 4.52 -1.24 7.62
C VAL A 45 4.96 -1.18 6.15
N ASN A 46 5.65 -0.10 5.77
CA ASN A 46 6.32 0.02 4.49
C ASN A 46 7.70 -0.65 4.62
N SER A 47 7.78 -1.94 4.32
CA SER A 47 9.01 -2.72 4.48
C SER A 47 9.60 -3.14 3.14
N TYR A 48 10.85 -2.75 2.93
CA TYR A 48 11.63 -3.07 1.73
C TYR A 48 12.85 -3.95 2.06
N GLN A 49 12.82 -4.67 3.18
CA GLN A 49 13.97 -5.46 3.64
C GLN A 49 14.33 -6.63 2.69
N TRP A 50 13.34 -7.18 1.97
CA TRP A 50 13.56 -8.28 1.03
C TRP A 50 13.93 -7.76 -0.37
N CYS A 51 15.22 -7.82 -0.71
CA CYS A 51 15.73 -7.45 -2.05
C CYS A 51 16.39 -8.64 -2.76
N GLY A 52 15.87 -9.02 -3.92
CA GLY A 52 16.43 -10.10 -4.74
C GLY A 52 16.20 -11.50 -4.15
N HIS A 53 17.20 -12.37 -4.27
CA HIS A 53 17.13 -13.72 -3.72
C HIS A 53 17.46 -13.71 -2.23
N GLN A 54 16.47 -13.98 -1.39
CA GLN A 54 16.60 -14.02 0.07
C GLN A 54 15.86 -15.24 0.63
N SER A 55 16.13 -15.53 1.90
CA SER A 55 15.31 -16.38 2.76
C SER A 55 14.58 -15.52 3.79
N PHE A 56 13.65 -16.14 4.53
CA PHE A 56 12.92 -15.49 5.62
C PHE A 56 13.86 -14.84 6.65
N THR A 57 14.97 -15.49 6.98
CA THR A 57 15.99 -14.96 7.88
C THR A 57 16.92 -13.95 7.21
N SER A 58 17.42 -14.22 5.99
CA SER A 58 18.40 -13.31 5.38
C SER A 58 17.77 -11.98 4.93
N SER A 59 16.46 -11.96 4.71
CA SER A 59 15.68 -10.74 4.48
C SER A 59 15.39 -9.95 5.76
N GLY A 60 15.48 -10.55 6.95
CA GLY A 60 15.07 -9.92 8.22
C GLY A 60 13.58 -10.04 8.54
N TYR A 61 12.79 -10.76 7.74
CA TYR A 61 11.36 -10.98 8.00
C TYR A 61 11.12 -11.80 9.27
N ASP A 62 12.05 -12.66 9.68
CA ASP A 62 12.00 -13.33 10.97
C ASP A 62 12.06 -12.36 12.15
N SER A 63 12.95 -11.37 12.07
CA SER A 63 13.07 -10.30 13.05
C SER A 63 11.84 -9.39 13.02
N LEU A 64 11.33 -9.09 11.82
CA LEU A 64 10.10 -8.30 11.64
C LEU A 64 8.89 -8.99 12.29
N VAL A 65 8.73 -10.30 12.12
CA VAL A 65 7.67 -11.08 12.79
C VAL A 65 7.86 -11.11 14.29
N ALA A 66 9.08 -11.34 14.77
CA ALA A 66 9.36 -11.37 16.21
C ALA A 66 9.02 -10.04 16.89
N ASP A 67 9.38 -8.93 16.23
CA ASP A 67 9.16 -7.57 16.70
C ASP A 67 7.67 -7.22 16.89
N TYR A 68 6.79 -7.75 16.03
CA TYR A 68 5.35 -7.45 16.05
C TYR A 68 4.49 -8.58 16.65
N LYS A 69 5.11 -9.63 17.20
CA LYS A 69 4.40 -10.83 17.67
C LYS A 69 3.35 -10.54 18.75
N ASP A 70 3.60 -9.55 19.61
CA ASP A 70 2.71 -9.17 20.70
C ASP A 70 1.78 -7.99 20.34
N TYR A 71 1.80 -7.52 19.09
CA TYR A 71 0.95 -6.42 18.63
C TYR A 71 -0.52 -6.85 18.51
N SER A 72 -1.41 -6.08 19.13
CA SER A 72 -2.84 -6.39 19.31
C SER A 72 -3.71 -5.96 18.13
N LEU A 73 -3.27 -5.01 17.31
CA LEU A 73 -4.03 -4.53 16.17
C LEU A 73 -3.69 -5.29 14.88
N PRO A 74 -4.61 -5.36 13.89
CA PRO A 74 -4.28 -5.85 12.57
C PRO A 74 -3.09 -5.08 11.98
N ILE A 75 -2.07 -5.82 11.56
CA ILE A 75 -0.87 -5.27 10.91
C ILE A 75 -0.67 -5.93 9.55
N PHE A 76 -0.21 -5.19 8.56
CA PHE A 76 0.12 -5.71 7.23
C PHE A 76 1.27 -4.91 6.61
N LEU A 77 1.90 -5.45 5.56
CA LEU A 77 2.86 -4.68 4.78
C LEU A 77 2.11 -3.71 3.87
N SER A 78 1.99 -2.45 4.26
CA SER A 78 1.34 -1.42 3.44
C SER A 78 2.10 -1.12 2.15
N GLU A 79 3.40 -1.38 2.13
CA GLU A 79 4.23 -1.40 0.93
C GLU A 79 5.29 -2.50 1.05
N TYR A 80 5.53 -3.24 -0.03
CA TYR A 80 6.71 -4.09 -0.22
C TYR A 80 7.12 -4.16 -1.69
N GLY A 81 8.28 -4.77 -1.97
CA GLY A 81 8.78 -4.99 -3.34
C GLY A 81 10.04 -4.19 -3.66
N CYS A 82 11.11 -4.41 -2.88
CA CYS A 82 12.40 -3.74 -3.07
C CYS A 82 12.94 -3.89 -4.49
N ASN A 83 13.25 -2.77 -5.15
CA ASN A 83 13.78 -2.75 -6.51
C ASN A 83 15.31 -2.56 -6.60
N ALA A 84 16.04 -2.69 -5.48
CA ALA A 84 17.50 -2.57 -5.46
C ALA A 84 18.20 -3.67 -6.28
N VAL A 85 17.55 -4.83 -6.44
CA VAL A 85 17.93 -5.89 -7.37
C VAL A 85 16.85 -6.02 -8.43
N TYR A 86 17.24 -5.91 -9.70
CA TYR A 86 16.31 -5.89 -10.83
C TYR A 86 16.62 -7.03 -11.84
N PRO A 87 15.61 -7.69 -12.43
CA PRO A 87 14.18 -7.55 -12.11
C PRO A 87 13.84 -8.12 -10.73
N ARG A 88 12.78 -7.58 -10.11
CA ARG A 88 12.21 -8.07 -8.85
C ARG A 88 11.68 -9.48 -9.05
N LEU A 89 12.04 -10.36 -8.12
CA LEU A 89 11.65 -11.78 -8.16
C LEU A 89 10.35 -12.07 -7.39
N PHE A 90 9.91 -11.12 -6.55
CA PHE A 90 8.72 -11.21 -5.69
C PHE A 90 8.66 -12.50 -4.86
N GLN A 91 9.80 -13.01 -4.41
CA GLN A 91 9.86 -14.20 -3.57
C GLN A 91 9.27 -13.95 -2.18
N GLU A 92 9.31 -12.70 -1.72
CA GLU A 92 8.67 -12.21 -0.52
C GLU A 92 7.15 -12.41 -0.52
N VAL A 93 6.50 -12.53 -1.69
CA VAL A 93 5.07 -12.88 -1.78
C VAL A 93 4.84 -14.25 -1.16
N LEU A 94 5.68 -15.24 -1.49
CA LEU A 94 5.54 -16.58 -0.93
C LEU A 94 5.77 -16.58 0.59
N ALA A 95 6.79 -15.84 1.04
CA ALA A 95 7.07 -15.66 2.47
C ALA A 95 5.93 -14.98 3.21
N LEU A 96 5.29 -13.97 2.60
CA LEU A 96 4.22 -13.18 3.21
C LEU A 96 2.98 -14.02 3.58
N TYR A 97 2.78 -15.13 2.87
CA TYR A 97 1.66 -16.05 3.08
C TYR A 97 2.07 -17.38 3.72
N THR A 98 3.26 -17.46 4.31
CA THR A 98 3.65 -18.60 5.19
C THR A 98 2.98 -18.49 6.57
N PRO A 99 2.77 -19.61 7.29
CA PRO A 99 2.23 -19.59 8.65
C PRO A 99 2.99 -18.67 9.60
N GLU A 100 4.32 -18.62 9.48
CA GLU A 100 5.18 -17.77 10.31
C GLU A 100 4.86 -16.28 10.13
N MET A 101 4.58 -15.85 8.91
CA MET A 101 4.21 -14.46 8.64
C MET A 101 2.74 -14.20 8.95
N THR A 102 1.83 -15.10 8.59
CA THR A 102 0.38 -14.90 8.77
C THR A 102 -0.09 -15.05 10.21
N GLU A 103 0.72 -15.62 11.10
CA GLU A 103 0.52 -15.55 12.56
C GLU A 103 0.49 -14.07 13.05
N VAL A 104 1.23 -13.18 12.39
CA VAL A 104 1.39 -11.78 12.78
C VAL A 104 0.76 -10.82 11.77
N PHE A 105 1.11 -10.93 10.49
CA PHE A 105 0.72 -10.00 9.43
C PHE A 105 -0.50 -10.48 8.62
N SER A 106 -1.35 -9.53 8.23
CA SER A 106 -2.58 -9.73 7.45
C SER A 106 -2.35 -9.63 5.95
N GLY A 107 -1.15 -10.00 5.47
CA GLY A 107 -0.73 -9.85 4.07
C GLY A 107 -0.06 -8.51 3.78
N GLY A 108 -0.23 -7.99 2.56
CA GLY A 108 0.38 -6.73 2.15
C GLY A 108 0.14 -6.32 0.71
N LEU A 109 0.68 -5.16 0.34
CA LEU A 109 0.49 -4.50 -0.96
C LEU A 109 1.84 -4.25 -1.66
N VAL A 110 2.00 -4.74 -2.90
CA VAL A 110 3.17 -4.41 -3.72
C VAL A 110 3.14 -2.92 -4.08
N TYR A 111 4.29 -2.26 -3.93
CA TYR A 111 4.53 -0.92 -4.44
C TYR A 111 5.26 -1.00 -5.80
N GLU A 112 4.73 -0.49 -6.91
CA GLU A 112 3.40 0.07 -7.14
C GLU A 112 2.85 -0.40 -8.50
N PHE A 113 1.61 -0.03 -8.84
CA PHE A 113 1.00 -0.50 -10.08
C PHE A 113 1.56 0.21 -11.32
N THR A 114 1.57 1.54 -11.31
CA THR A 114 1.94 2.36 -12.48
C THR A 114 3.44 2.63 -12.49
N GLN A 115 4.06 2.55 -13.67
CA GLN A 115 5.47 2.84 -13.83
C GLN A 115 5.75 4.35 -13.79
N GLU A 116 6.46 4.75 -12.76
CA GLU A 116 6.91 6.12 -12.51
C GLU A 116 8.46 6.20 -12.53
N PRO A 117 9.07 7.41 -12.46
CA PRO A 117 10.54 7.57 -12.51
C PRO A 117 11.32 6.81 -11.42
N ASN A 118 10.65 6.40 -10.34
CA ASN A 118 11.20 5.62 -9.24
C ASN A 118 11.45 4.13 -9.59
N ASN A 119 10.94 3.66 -10.73
CA ASN A 119 11.05 2.29 -11.23
C ASN A 119 10.44 1.21 -10.33
N TYR A 120 9.24 1.46 -9.80
CA TYR A 120 8.47 0.48 -9.02
C TYR A 120 7.23 -0.07 -9.71
N GLY A 121 6.87 0.45 -10.88
CA GLY A 121 5.64 0.05 -11.55
C GLY A 121 5.65 -1.38 -12.07
N LEU A 122 4.46 -1.85 -12.41
CA LEU A 122 4.19 -3.12 -13.09
C LEU A 122 3.55 -2.90 -14.48
N VAL A 123 3.05 -1.69 -14.73
CA VAL A 123 2.34 -1.30 -15.94
C VAL A 123 2.77 0.10 -16.38
N GLU A 124 3.14 0.26 -17.65
CA GLU A 124 3.30 1.56 -18.28
C GLU A 124 1.98 2.01 -18.90
N LEU A 125 1.64 3.29 -18.76
CA LEU A 125 0.47 3.90 -19.41
C LEU A 125 0.91 4.87 -20.51
N ASP A 126 0.28 4.81 -21.68
CA ASP A 126 0.48 5.81 -22.72
C ASP A 126 -0.42 7.05 -22.54
N GLN A 127 -0.21 8.07 -23.37
CA GLN A 127 -0.98 9.33 -23.32
C GLN A 127 -2.48 9.15 -23.63
N SER A 128 -2.87 8.02 -24.22
CA SER A 128 -4.26 7.67 -24.53
C SER A 128 -4.88 6.78 -23.43
N GLY A 129 -4.14 6.48 -22.36
CA GLY A 129 -4.56 5.59 -21.28
C GLY A 129 -4.50 4.10 -21.63
N ASN A 130 -3.83 3.71 -22.72
CA ASN A 130 -3.58 2.28 -22.98
C ASN A 130 -2.49 1.78 -22.05
N ALA A 131 -2.63 0.53 -21.59
CA ALA A 131 -1.76 -0.09 -20.62
C ALA A 131 -0.80 -1.11 -21.28
N TYR A 132 0.42 -1.17 -20.79
CA TYR A 132 1.47 -2.09 -21.22
C TYR A 132 2.06 -2.77 -19.98
N THR A 133 1.79 -4.06 -19.79
CA THR A 133 2.38 -4.80 -18.66
C THR A 133 3.88 -4.99 -18.89
N ILE A 134 4.69 -4.85 -17.85
CA ILE A 134 6.14 -5.13 -17.90
C ILE A 134 6.44 -6.52 -17.32
N GLY A 135 7.65 -7.05 -17.54
CA GLY A 135 8.02 -8.42 -17.12
C GLY A 135 7.80 -8.73 -15.62
N GLU A 136 7.90 -7.72 -14.77
CA GLU A 136 7.63 -7.83 -13.34
C GLU A 136 6.15 -8.10 -13.02
N PHE A 137 5.21 -7.67 -13.88
CA PHE A 137 3.79 -8.00 -13.75
C PHE A 137 3.55 -9.52 -13.82
N ASP A 138 4.15 -10.17 -14.82
CA ASP A 138 4.03 -11.62 -14.99
C ASP A 138 4.73 -12.37 -13.85
N THR A 139 5.88 -11.87 -13.40
CA THR A 139 6.60 -12.44 -12.26
C THR A 139 5.77 -12.38 -10.98
N LEU A 140 5.17 -11.22 -10.69
CA LEU A 140 4.31 -11.04 -9.52
C LEU A 140 3.06 -11.94 -9.60
N LYS A 141 2.41 -11.97 -10.77
CA LYS A 141 1.25 -12.82 -11.04
C LYS A 141 1.58 -14.30 -10.81
N GLU A 142 2.74 -14.76 -11.28
CA GLU A 142 3.21 -16.13 -11.09
C GLU A 142 3.37 -16.46 -9.59
N LYS A 143 3.92 -15.52 -8.80
CA LYS A 143 4.11 -15.70 -7.36
C LYS A 143 2.79 -15.74 -6.60
N PHE A 144 1.84 -14.86 -6.92
CA PHE A 144 0.50 -14.94 -6.32
C PHE A 144 -0.23 -16.24 -6.69
N ASN A 145 -0.07 -16.77 -7.91
CA ASN A 145 -0.64 -18.06 -8.30
C ASN A 145 -0.03 -19.26 -7.57
N GLN A 146 1.15 -19.10 -6.96
CA GLN A 146 1.81 -20.13 -6.15
C GLN A 146 1.40 -20.09 -4.68
N VAL A 147 0.70 -19.04 -4.24
CA VAL A 147 0.19 -18.92 -2.88
C VAL A 147 -0.95 -19.93 -2.69
N ASN A 148 -0.71 -20.95 -1.85
CA ASN A 148 -1.69 -21.98 -1.53
C ASN A 148 -2.28 -21.72 -0.14
N GLY A 149 -3.53 -21.30 -0.09
CA GLY A 149 -4.26 -21.09 1.16
C GLY A 149 -3.84 -19.83 1.90
N PHE A 150 -4.76 -18.88 2.00
CA PHE A 150 -4.70 -17.85 3.02
C PHE A 150 -5.72 -18.22 4.08
N GLU A 151 -5.25 -18.68 5.23
CA GLU A 151 -6.09 -18.80 6.42
C GLU A 151 -5.97 -17.47 7.16
N PRO A 152 -7.03 -16.63 7.18
CA PRO A 152 -7.01 -15.40 7.95
C PRO A 152 -6.71 -15.76 9.40
N ARG A 153 -5.81 -14.99 10.03
CA ARG A 153 -5.55 -15.06 11.47
C ARG A 153 -6.87 -15.14 12.23
N THR A 154 -6.99 -16.11 13.14
CA THR A 154 -7.96 -15.99 14.23
C THR A 154 -7.47 -14.82 15.09
N PRO A 155 -8.26 -13.77 15.32
CA PRO A 155 -7.82 -12.58 16.06
C PRO A 155 -7.07 -13.03 17.32
N GLN A 156 -5.80 -12.65 17.45
CA GLN A 156 -5.00 -13.04 18.62
C GLN A 156 -5.64 -12.36 19.83
N GLU A 157 -5.73 -13.07 20.94
CA GLU A 157 -6.30 -12.58 22.19
C GLU A 157 -5.45 -11.50 22.89
N ASN A 158 -4.52 -10.86 22.18
CA ASN A 158 -3.74 -9.77 22.74
C ASN A 158 -4.69 -8.61 22.98
N SER A 159 -5.09 -8.44 24.24
CA SER A 159 -5.95 -7.34 24.63
C SER A 159 -5.21 -6.03 24.42
N ARG A 160 -5.82 -5.13 23.65
CA ARG A 160 -5.28 -3.80 23.39
C ARG A 160 -5.00 -3.05 24.70
N PRO A 161 -3.80 -2.46 24.89
CA PRO A 161 -3.51 -1.64 26.07
C PRO A 161 -4.40 -0.39 26.13
N THR A 162 -5.20 -0.26 27.18
CA THR A 162 -6.07 0.92 27.37
C THR A 162 -5.32 2.15 27.89
N ILE A 163 -4.13 1.94 28.46
CA ILE A 163 -3.28 2.99 29.03
C ILE A 163 -1.94 2.98 28.29
N CYS A 164 -1.55 4.14 27.78
CA CYS A 164 -0.26 4.35 27.14
C CYS A 164 0.88 4.44 28.17
N LYS A 165 2.08 4.02 27.76
CA LYS A 165 3.30 4.26 28.55
C LYS A 165 3.58 5.75 28.65
N GLU A 166 4.27 6.16 29.73
CA GLU A 166 4.69 7.55 29.93
C GLU A 166 5.78 7.98 28.95
N GLU A 167 6.58 7.03 28.47
CA GLU A 167 7.67 7.28 27.53
C GLU A 167 7.72 6.18 26.45
N TYR A 168 8.15 6.58 25.26
CA TYR A 168 8.43 5.70 24.14
C TYR A 168 9.73 6.15 23.48
N ASP A 169 10.59 5.19 23.12
CA ASP A 169 11.87 5.49 22.49
C ASP A 169 11.68 6.35 21.23
N ASN A 170 12.39 7.47 21.17
CA ASN A 170 12.40 8.40 20.05
C ASN A 170 11.05 9.08 19.73
N ILE A 171 10.05 9.04 20.63
CA ILE A 171 8.78 9.76 20.46
C ILE A 171 8.69 10.88 21.48
N ASN A 172 8.44 12.11 20.99
CA ASN A 172 8.17 13.25 21.86
C ASN A 172 6.66 13.37 22.11
N LEU A 173 6.22 13.05 23.33
CA LEU A 173 4.82 13.15 23.76
C LEU A 173 4.42 14.54 24.27
N GLU A 174 5.38 15.45 24.47
CA GLU A 174 5.12 16.77 25.07
C GLU A 174 4.55 17.79 24.07
N ILE A 175 4.59 17.48 22.77
CA ILE A 175 4.06 18.36 21.74
C ILE A 175 2.54 18.19 21.70
N PRO A 176 1.75 19.19 22.14
CA PRO A 176 0.31 19.08 22.09
C PRO A 176 -0.17 19.01 20.64
N ILE A 177 -1.25 18.27 20.41
CA ILE A 177 -1.93 18.28 19.12
C ILE A 177 -2.34 19.73 18.82
N PRO A 178 -1.91 20.32 17.69
CA PRO A 178 -2.27 21.70 17.37
C PRO A 178 -3.79 21.87 17.36
N SER A 179 -4.27 22.97 17.93
CA SER A 179 -5.68 23.35 17.80
C SER A 179 -6.03 23.45 16.32
N SER A 180 -7.03 22.69 15.87
CA SER A 180 -7.46 22.66 14.48
C SER A 180 -8.90 23.11 14.33
N PHE A 181 -9.24 23.65 13.15
CA PHE A 181 -10.63 23.89 12.74
C PHE A 181 -11.46 22.59 12.65
N GLY A 182 -10.82 21.43 12.82
CA GLY A 182 -11.46 20.12 12.75
C GLY A 182 -12.51 19.90 13.83
N VAL A 183 -12.46 20.57 14.98
CA VAL A 183 -13.44 20.36 16.07
C VAL A 183 -14.85 20.70 15.60
N ASP A 184 -15.03 21.85 14.95
CA ASP A 184 -16.33 22.26 14.43
C ASP A 184 -16.82 21.33 13.32
N MET A 185 -15.91 20.91 12.44
CA MET A 185 -16.22 19.95 11.37
C MET A 185 -16.59 18.57 11.92
N ILE A 186 -15.95 18.11 13.00
CA ILE A 186 -16.28 16.85 13.69
C ILE A 186 -17.67 16.93 14.32
N ALA A 187 -18.02 18.07 14.91
CA ALA A 187 -19.33 18.26 15.55
C ALA A 187 -20.46 18.38 14.51
N HIS A 188 -20.29 19.24 13.51
CA HIS A 188 -21.38 19.66 12.62
C HIS A 188 -21.33 19.01 11.23
N GLY A 189 -20.21 18.40 10.87
CA GLY A 189 -19.97 17.87 9.52
C GLY A 189 -19.68 18.99 8.53
N LEU A 190 -19.39 18.61 7.28
CA LEU A 190 -19.21 19.54 6.17
C LEU A 190 -20.42 19.50 5.23
N PRO A 191 -20.86 20.66 4.68
CA PRO A 191 -21.93 20.71 3.69
C PRO A 191 -21.40 20.20 2.34
N VAL A 192 -21.28 18.89 2.20
CA VAL A 192 -20.81 18.21 0.99
C VAL A 192 -21.92 17.38 0.37
N ARG A 193 -21.90 17.28 -0.96
CA ARG A 193 -22.75 16.34 -1.68
C ARG A 193 -22.29 14.92 -1.34
N ARG A 194 -23.10 14.17 -0.59
CA ARG A 194 -22.81 12.77 -0.26
C ARG A 194 -22.83 11.93 -1.54
N GLY A 195 -21.82 11.07 -1.69
CA GLY A 195 -21.78 10.08 -2.75
C GLY A 195 -22.90 9.05 -2.56
N THR A 196 -23.37 8.49 -3.68
CA THR A 196 -24.33 7.37 -3.68
C THR A 196 -23.69 6.19 -4.38
N PHE A 197 -24.06 4.97 -3.97
CA PHE A 197 -23.70 3.79 -4.75
C PHE A 197 -24.28 3.91 -6.16
N VAL A 198 -23.45 3.64 -7.16
CA VAL A 198 -23.85 3.59 -8.55
C VAL A 198 -23.78 2.15 -9.02
N HIS A 199 -24.77 1.73 -9.80
CA HIS A 199 -24.71 0.43 -10.44
C HIS A 199 -23.63 0.48 -11.53
N VAL A 200 -22.61 -0.37 -11.41
CA VAL A 200 -21.57 -0.47 -12.44
C VAL A 200 -22.15 -1.20 -13.63
N THR A 201 -22.26 -0.52 -14.77
CA THR A 201 -22.76 -1.09 -16.03
C THR A 201 -21.64 -1.41 -17.02
N VAL A 202 -20.41 -0.96 -16.73
CA VAL A 202 -19.23 -1.21 -17.55
C VAL A 202 -18.68 -2.59 -17.20
N ASN A 203 -18.70 -3.50 -18.17
CA ASN A 203 -18.14 -4.84 -18.02
C ASN A 203 -16.74 -4.97 -18.63
N ALA A 204 -16.21 -3.96 -19.32
CA ALA A 204 -14.86 -3.95 -19.86
C ALA A 204 -14.35 -2.51 -20.10
N THR A 205 -13.02 -2.32 -20.04
CA THR A 205 -12.40 -1.05 -20.39
C THR A 205 -12.41 -0.80 -21.91
N MET A 206 -12.55 0.46 -22.31
CA MET A 206 -12.40 0.90 -23.71
C MET A 206 -10.92 1.02 -24.13
N HIS A 207 -10.00 1.07 -23.16
CA HIS A 207 -8.57 1.19 -23.41
C HIS A 207 -7.98 -0.15 -23.89
N ARG A 208 -6.88 -0.07 -24.64
CA ARG A 208 -6.11 -1.25 -25.03
C ARG A 208 -5.18 -1.64 -23.90
N ILE A 209 -4.99 -2.95 -23.74
CA ILE A 209 -4.07 -3.52 -22.76
C ILE A 209 -3.15 -4.47 -23.53
N TYR A 210 -1.85 -4.27 -23.42
CA TYR A 210 -0.84 -5.07 -24.08
C TYR A 210 -0.06 -5.89 -23.05
N ASN A 211 0.13 -7.17 -23.33
CA ASN A 211 0.94 -8.06 -22.50
C ASN A 211 2.45 -7.78 -22.68
N THR A 212 3.29 -8.51 -21.95
CA THR A 212 4.76 -8.38 -21.98
C THR A 212 5.39 -8.75 -23.33
N ASN A 213 4.68 -9.50 -24.18
CA ASN A 213 5.06 -9.80 -25.56
C ASN A 213 4.63 -8.70 -26.55
N GLY A 214 3.87 -7.69 -26.11
CA GLY A 214 3.31 -6.63 -26.95
C GLY A 214 2.00 -7.00 -27.65
N GLU A 215 1.38 -8.12 -27.28
CA GLU A 215 0.11 -8.59 -27.85
C GLU A 215 -1.07 -7.96 -27.10
N GLU A 216 -2.10 -7.53 -27.82
CA GLU A 216 -3.30 -6.96 -27.18
C GLU A 216 -4.10 -8.06 -26.47
N MET A 217 -4.41 -7.85 -25.19
CA MET A 217 -5.31 -8.69 -24.42
C MET A 217 -6.75 -8.52 -24.93
N THR A 218 -7.32 -9.58 -25.46
CA THR A 218 -8.67 -9.57 -26.05
C THR A 218 -9.78 -9.71 -25.01
N ASN A 219 -9.56 -10.49 -23.96
CA ASN A 219 -10.51 -10.62 -22.86
C ASN A 219 -10.22 -9.58 -21.76
N LYS A 220 -11.09 -8.56 -21.69
CA LYS A 220 -11.03 -7.46 -20.72
C LYS A 220 -12.23 -7.46 -19.77
N GLU A 221 -12.94 -8.59 -19.68
CA GLU A 221 -14.20 -8.68 -18.95
C GLU A 221 -13.99 -8.60 -17.43
N ILE A 222 -14.71 -7.70 -16.79
CA ILE A 222 -14.78 -7.54 -15.34
C ILE A 222 -15.84 -8.50 -14.82
N LYS A 223 -15.39 -9.50 -14.04
CA LYS A 223 -16.29 -10.44 -13.37
C LYS A 223 -16.57 -9.96 -11.95
N ILE A 224 -17.86 -9.85 -11.62
CA ILE A 224 -18.29 -9.61 -10.24
C ILE A 224 -18.15 -10.93 -9.48
N LEU A 225 -17.19 -11.01 -8.56
CA LEU A 225 -16.95 -12.21 -7.76
C LEU A 225 -17.90 -12.30 -6.57
N GLN A 226 -18.21 -11.17 -5.94
CA GLN A 226 -19.17 -11.08 -4.83
C GLN A 226 -19.94 -9.76 -4.90
N PRO A 227 -21.28 -9.77 -5.02
CA PRO A 227 -22.07 -8.56 -4.91
C PRO A 227 -22.13 -8.11 -3.44
N LEU A 228 -21.91 -6.81 -3.19
CA LEU A 228 -22.12 -6.22 -1.87
C LEU A 228 -23.62 -6.06 -1.62
N THR A 229 -24.26 -7.02 -0.95
CA THR A 229 -25.61 -6.85 -0.40
C THR A 229 -25.52 -6.13 0.94
N LEU A 230 -25.91 -4.85 0.98
CA LEU A 230 -26.08 -4.15 2.26
C LEU A 230 -27.24 -4.81 3.02
N GLN A 231 -26.95 -5.51 4.11
CA GLN A 231 -27.98 -5.93 5.05
C GLN A 231 -28.43 -4.71 5.87
N ASN A 232 -29.69 -4.31 5.71
CA ASN A 232 -30.43 -3.28 6.46
C ASN A 232 -29.88 -1.82 6.39
N PRO A 233 -30.41 -0.96 5.50
CA PRO A 233 -30.08 0.47 5.45
C PRO A 233 -30.66 1.31 6.62
N ASP A 234 -31.53 0.75 7.48
CA ASP A 234 -32.32 1.53 8.47
C ASP A 234 -31.96 1.33 9.96
N ARG A 235 -30.82 0.72 10.31
CA ARG A 235 -30.42 0.67 11.73
C ARG A 235 -29.78 2.00 12.15
N THR A 236 -30.56 2.83 12.85
CA THR A 236 -30.03 3.87 13.72
C THR A 236 -29.03 3.27 14.72
N PRO A 237 -27.89 3.94 15.00
CA PRO A 237 -26.85 3.38 15.84
C PRO A 237 -27.30 3.45 17.31
N ASN A 238 -27.87 2.35 17.83
CA ASN A 238 -27.88 2.14 19.27
C ASN A 238 -26.48 1.69 19.71
N ALA A 239 -25.94 2.43 20.67
CA ALA A 239 -24.72 2.09 21.39
C ALA A 239 -24.85 0.70 22.02
N GLY A 240 -23.91 -0.19 21.71
CA GLY A 240 -23.88 -1.53 22.27
C GLY A 240 -23.20 -2.54 21.37
N MET A 241 -21.94 -2.83 21.70
CA MET A 241 -21.29 -4.16 21.58
C MET A 241 -21.33 -4.83 20.20
N PHE A 242 -20.22 -4.76 19.46
CA PHE A 242 -19.91 -5.79 18.48
C PHE A 242 -19.44 -7.04 19.23
N ASP A 243 -20.32 -8.03 19.30
CA ASP A 243 -19.96 -9.42 19.59
C ASP A 243 -19.48 -10.04 18.27
N ALA A 244 -18.20 -10.45 18.23
CA ALA A 244 -17.53 -10.99 17.05
C ALA A 244 -17.93 -12.45 16.72
N SER A 245 -19.07 -12.93 17.22
CA SER A 245 -19.42 -14.36 17.20
C SER A 245 -20.49 -14.77 16.18
N ASN A 246 -21.06 -13.85 15.39
CA ASN A 246 -22.18 -14.18 14.49
C ASN A 246 -21.89 -13.94 13.01
N SER A 247 -20.93 -14.69 12.46
CA SER A 247 -20.97 -15.12 11.06
C SER A 247 -20.05 -16.33 10.80
N ILE A 248 -20.19 -17.40 11.58
CA ILE A 248 -19.68 -18.73 11.19
C ILE A 248 -20.90 -19.59 10.86
N ASN A 249 -21.36 -19.50 9.61
CA ASN A 249 -22.15 -20.58 9.04
C ASN A 249 -21.30 -21.24 7.96
N ASN A 250 -20.86 -22.45 8.28
CA ASN A 250 -20.20 -23.42 7.41
C ASN A 250 -20.95 -23.54 6.08
N THR A 251 -20.31 -23.09 5.00
CA THR A 251 -20.61 -23.55 3.65
C THR A 251 -19.31 -23.94 2.97
N THR A 252 -19.19 -25.25 2.73
CA THR A 252 -18.18 -25.94 1.94
C THR A 252 -17.70 -25.14 0.72
N HIS A 253 -16.38 -24.92 0.63
CA HIS A 253 -15.70 -24.37 -0.54
C HIS A 253 -15.89 -25.25 -1.77
N PRO A 254 -16.40 -24.74 -2.90
CA PRO A 254 -16.03 -25.24 -4.22
C PRO A 254 -14.66 -24.65 -4.59
N GLY A 255 -13.75 -25.50 -5.08
CA GLY A 255 -12.38 -25.13 -5.43
C GLY A 255 -12.28 -23.93 -6.36
N ILE A 256 -11.28 -23.08 -6.10
CA ILE A 256 -10.91 -21.96 -6.96
C ILE A 256 -10.27 -22.54 -8.22
N GLU A 257 -10.98 -22.44 -9.34
CA GLU A 257 -10.51 -22.86 -10.66
C GLU A 257 -9.66 -21.72 -11.26
N TYR A 258 -8.34 -21.89 -11.29
CA TYR A 258 -7.45 -20.96 -11.97
C TYR A 258 -7.46 -21.23 -13.47
N ALA A 259 -7.71 -20.18 -14.26
CA ALA A 259 -7.71 -20.27 -15.72
C ALA A 259 -6.31 -20.62 -16.25
N THR A 260 -6.18 -21.83 -16.80
CA THR A 260 -5.02 -22.24 -17.60
C THR A 260 -5.13 -21.66 -19.00
N VAL A 261 -4.12 -20.93 -19.45
CA VAL A 261 -3.97 -20.54 -20.86
C VAL A 261 -2.88 -21.41 -21.47
N SER A 262 -3.27 -22.20 -22.47
CA SER A 262 -2.36 -22.94 -23.34
C SER A 262 -1.92 -22.06 -24.51
N ASP A 263 -0.89 -22.56 -25.22
CA ASP A 263 -0.37 -22.13 -26.53
C ASP A 263 0.95 -21.37 -26.38
N GLY A 264 2.00 -21.62 -27.16
CA GLY A 264 2.10 -22.23 -28.48
C GLY A 264 3.17 -21.41 -29.19
N VAL A 265 4.36 -21.99 -29.40
CA VAL A 265 5.59 -21.28 -29.77
C VAL A 265 5.47 -20.58 -31.13
N ALA A 266 5.69 -19.26 -31.15
CA ALA A 266 6.27 -18.55 -32.30
C ALA A 266 6.91 -17.22 -31.83
N GLN A 267 8.19 -17.01 -32.13
CA GLN A 267 8.84 -15.70 -31.98
C GLN A 267 8.31 -14.74 -33.06
N PRO A 268 8.02 -13.46 -32.72
CA PRO A 268 8.84 -12.40 -33.32
C PRO A 268 9.02 -11.09 -32.52
N THR A 269 10.09 -10.42 -32.94
CA THR A 269 10.71 -9.11 -32.65
C THR A 269 9.91 -7.94 -32.06
N LEU A 270 10.51 -7.32 -31.02
CA LEU A 270 10.15 -6.03 -30.41
C LEU A 270 10.18 -4.84 -31.42
N PRO A 271 9.29 -3.84 -31.28
CA PRO A 271 9.38 -2.58 -32.04
C PRO A 271 10.69 -1.82 -31.78
N SER A 272 11.30 -1.32 -32.86
CA SER A 272 12.65 -0.74 -32.90
C SER A 272 12.93 0.39 -31.90
N ASN A 273 11.91 1.16 -31.52
CA ASN A 273 12.04 2.28 -30.58
C ASN A 273 12.16 1.83 -29.11
N ILE A 274 11.61 0.65 -28.79
CA ILE A 274 11.64 0.04 -27.45
C ILE A 274 12.90 -0.81 -27.31
N ALA A 275 13.27 -1.57 -28.35
CA ALA A 275 14.53 -2.32 -28.40
C ALA A 275 15.75 -1.39 -28.22
N ARG A 276 15.70 -0.18 -28.82
CA ARG A 276 16.76 0.83 -28.66
C ARG A 276 16.91 1.32 -27.21
N ARG A 277 15.81 1.54 -26.49
CA ARG A 277 15.84 1.95 -25.07
C ARG A 277 16.29 0.82 -24.14
N VAL A 278 16.08 -0.45 -24.52
CA VAL A 278 16.57 -1.62 -23.77
C VAL A 278 18.07 -1.80 -23.98
N GLU A 279 18.56 -1.65 -25.23
CA GLU A 279 19.97 -1.84 -25.56
C GLU A 279 20.87 -0.67 -25.10
N GLU A 280 20.40 0.58 -25.20
CA GLU A 280 21.09 1.75 -24.65
C GLU A 280 21.27 1.66 -23.12
N ARG A 281 20.38 0.93 -22.43
CA ARG A 281 20.43 0.71 -20.97
C ARG A 281 21.38 -0.42 -20.55
N LYS A 282 21.51 -1.49 -21.34
CA LYS A 282 22.54 -2.53 -21.12
C LYS A 282 23.96 -1.95 -21.17
N HIS A 283 24.21 -0.99 -22.07
CA HIS A 283 25.51 -0.32 -22.18
C HIS A 283 25.81 0.62 -20.99
N LEU A 284 24.78 1.24 -20.39
CA LEU A 284 24.95 2.06 -19.19
C LEU A 284 25.27 1.22 -17.94
N ASP A 285 24.69 0.01 -17.84
CA ASP A 285 24.97 -0.93 -16.75
C ASP A 285 26.36 -1.57 -16.85
N GLN A 286 26.87 -1.75 -18.08
CA GLN A 286 28.24 -2.21 -18.30
C GLN A 286 29.27 -1.16 -17.84
N HIS A 287 28.95 0.13 -17.97
CA HIS A 287 29.75 1.23 -17.46
C HIS A 287 29.72 1.35 -15.92
N LYS A 288 28.60 1.00 -15.27
CA LYS A 288 28.51 0.95 -13.80
C LYS A 288 29.25 -0.26 -13.19
N LYS A 289 29.28 -1.42 -13.86
CA LYS A 289 30.03 -2.61 -13.41
C LYS A 289 31.55 -2.44 -13.45
N LEU A 290 32.08 -1.54 -14.27
CA LEU A 290 33.52 -1.30 -14.39
C LEU A 290 34.08 -0.33 -13.34
N ASN A 291 33.23 0.44 -12.66
CA ASN A 291 33.63 1.45 -11.66
C ASN A 291 33.09 1.11 -10.26
N GLY A 292 33.21 -0.15 -9.84
CA GLY A 292 32.79 -0.61 -8.53
C GLY A 292 33.57 0.04 -7.38
N GLY A 293 32.85 0.76 -6.52
CA GLY A 293 33.28 1.19 -5.19
C GLY A 293 32.06 1.47 -4.31
N PHE A 294 31.86 0.62 -3.29
CA PHE A 294 30.97 0.74 -2.13
C PHE A 294 29.89 1.85 -2.16
N ALA A 295 28.62 1.46 -2.28
CA ALA A 295 27.49 2.31 -1.92
C ALA A 295 27.05 1.96 -0.49
N GLU A 296 27.52 2.75 0.48
CA GLU A 296 26.90 2.85 1.79
C GLU A 296 25.45 3.35 1.64
N SER A 297 24.57 2.78 2.44
CA SER A 297 23.20 3.23 2.65
C SER A 297 23.20 4.70 3.11
N SER A 298 22.87 5.63 2.22
CA SER A 298 22.63 7.01 2.61
C SER A 298 21.22 7.14 3.19
N ALA A 299 21.11 6.87 4.49
CA ALA A 299 20.21 7.64 5.34
C ALA A 299 20.62 9.12 5.23
N SER A 300 19.70 9.99 4.85
CA SER A 300 19.94 11.43 4.71
C SER A 300 20.25 12.06 6.07
N VAL A 301 21.54 12.20 6.38
CA VAL A 301 22.05 13.05 7.46
C VAL A 301 22.14 14.48 6.91
N TYR A 302 21.28 15.38 7.38
CA TYR A 302 21.45 16.82 7.15
C TYR A 302 22.38 17.40 8.23
N PRO A 303 23.49 18.08 7.87
CA PRO A 303 24.30 18.80 8.85
C PRO A 303 23.70 20.17 9.18
N SER A 304 23.69 20.50 10.47
CA SER A 304 23.34 21.82 10.99
C SER A 304 24.21 22.93 10.37
N SER A 305 23.62 24.04 9.92
CA SER A 305 24.36 25.30 9.86
C SER A 305 23.48 26.52 10.10
N LYS A 306 23.84 27.19 11.20
CA LYS A 306 23.78 28.62 11.55
C LYS A 306 22.79 29.55 10.83
N ALA A 307 21.98 30.18 11.67
CA ALA A 307 21.25 31.41 11.42
C ALA A 307 22.11 32.53 10.79
N SER A 308 21.53 33.22 9.81
CA SER A 308 21.84 34.62 9.52
C SER A 308 20.58 35.33 9.02
N LYS A 309 20.20 36.39 9.76
CA LYS A 309 19.15 37.35 9.44
C LYS A 309 19.40 37.97 8.07
N VAL A 310 18.38 38.03 7.21
CA VAL A 310 18.21 39.10 6.23
C VAL A 310 16.74 39.50 6.16
N THR A 311 16.55 40.81 6.16
CA THR A 311 15.37 41.66 6.28
C THR A 311 14.33 41.54 5.16
N GLU A 312 13.08 41.85 5.52
CA GLU A 312 11.94 42.08 4.61
C GLU A 312 12.23 43.14 3.54
N SER A 313 11.78 42.87 2.31
CA SER A 313 11.32 43.93 1.41
C SER A 313 10.09 43.46 0.65
N THR A 314 8.97 44.14 0.88
CA THR A 314 7.74 44.09 0.10
C THR A 314 7.97 44.55 -1.34
N ASN A 315 7.55 43.78 -2.35
CA ASN A 315 6.90 44.39 -3.49
C ASN A 315 6.03 43.43 -4.33
N SER A 316 4.91 43.98 -4.77
CA SER A 316 3.83 43.41 -5.56
C SER A 316 4.22 43.03 -6.99
N GLY A 317 3.62 41.98 -7.53
CA GLY A 317 3.61 41.72 -8.98
C GLY A 317 3.09 40.33 -9.32
N GLY A 318 1.81 40.24 -9.71
CA GLY A 318 1.11 38.98 -9.94
C GLY A 318 1.71 38.11 -11.05
N LYS A 319 1.76 36.80 -10.79
CA LYS A 319 1.78 35.75 -11.82
C LYS A 319 0.81 34.64 -11.39
N LYS A 320 -0.17 34.38 -12.25
CA LYS A 320 -1.10 33.25 -12.17
C LYS A 320 -0.30 31.95 -12.15
N GLN A 321 -0.41 31.16 -11.09
CA GLN A 321 -0.04 29.75 -11.11
C GLN A 321 -1.28 28.93 -11.51
N SER A 322 -1.18 28.25 -12.64
CA SER A 322 -2.15 27.28 -13.11
C SER A 322 -1.93 25.98 -12.34
N LEU A 323 -2.92 25.59 -11.54
CA LEU A 323 -2.94 24.31 -10.83
C LEU A 323 -3.53 23.27 -11.79
N THR A 324 -2.69 22.41 -12.37
CA THR A 324 -3.16 21.28 -13.15
C THR A 324 -3.34 20.08 -12.21
N LEU A 325 -4.60 19.83 -11.84
CA LEU A 325 -5.04 18.58 -11.20
C LEU A 325 -5.06 17.48 -12.28
N LEU A 326 -4.29 16.42 -12.13
CA LEU A 326 -4.50 15.16 -12.83
C LEU A 326 -4.87 14.12 -11.80
N ALA A 327 -6.17 13.82 -11.76
CA ALA A 327 -6.74 12.73 -11.01
C ALA A 327 -6.63 11.47 -11.86
N SER A 328 -5.85 10.48 -11.40
CA SER A 328 -5.95 9.11 -11.88
C SER A 328 -6.53 8.27 -10.75
N ALA A 329 -7.85 8.11 -10.81
CA ALA A 329 -8.58 7.09 -10.06
C ALA A 329 -8.68 5.82 -10.90
N ILE A 330 -8.89 4.68 -10.21
CA ILE A 330 -9.15 3.32 -10.72
C ILE A 330 -7.91 2.43 -10.76
N ALA A 331 -7.41 2.08 -9.58
CA ALA A 331 -7.18 0.70 -9.14
C ALA A 331 -6.94 0.75 -7.61
N CYS A 332 -7.50 -0.19 -6.87
CA CYS A 332 -7.53 -0.26 -5.40
C CYS A 332 -8.51 0.69 -4.69
N GLY A 333 -9.63 0.12 -4.24
CA GLY A 333 -10.66 0.76 -3.42
C GLY A 333 -10.22 1.01 -1.97
N PHE A 334 -9.09 1.71 -1.79
CA PHE A 334 -8.70 2.35 -0.54
C PHE A 334 -8.33 3.80 -0.87
N VAL A 335 -9.24 4.73 -0.61
CA VAL A 335 -8.90 6.16 -0.58
C VAL A 335 -8.21 6.42 0.76
N GLY A 336 -6.91 6.14 0.83
CA GLY A 336 -6.02 6.64 1.86
C GLY A 336 -5.46 7.98 1.41
N ILE A 337 -5.87 9.07 2.06
CA ILE A 337 -5.19 10.36 1.88
C ILE A 337 -3.93 10.30 2.73
N VAL A 338 -2.77 10.08 2.10
CA VAL A 338 -1.47 10.14 2.77
C VAL A 338 -1.05 11.62 2.84
N TYR A 339 -1.12 12.21 4.03
CA TYR A 339 -0.41 13.46 4.32
C TYR A 339 0.97 13.09 4.86
N GLY A 340 2.00 13.20 4.02
CA GLY A 340 3.38 13.29 4.50
C GLY A 340 3.67 14.74 4.91
N MET A 341 3.79 15.01 6.21
CA MET A 341 4.46 16.23 6.67
C MET A 341 5.96 15.95 6.70
N LEU A 342 6.71 16.70 5.90
CA LEU A 342 8.17 16.85 6.03
C LEU A 342 8.49 17.83 7.15
#